data_AF-A0A432IT74-F1
#
_entry.id   AF-A0A432IT74-F1
#
_cell.length_a   1.000
_cell.length_b   1.000
_cell.length_c   1.000
_cell.angle_alpha   90.00
_cell.angle_beta   90.00
_cell.angle_gamma   90.00
#
_symmetry.space_group_name_H-M   'P 1'
#
loop_
_entity.id
_entity.type
_entity.pdbx_description
1 polymer ?
#
loop_
_entity_poly.entity_id
_entity_poly.type
_entity_poly.pdbx_seq_one_letter_code
_entity_poly.pdbx_strand_id
1 'polypeptide(L)'
;IADSRFPRDGRFIEKVGFFNPLLPKTKKERVNLEIDRIKYWISKGAKPTLRVSRILGEAEVFPMPPKGNNPLKAIPKKDRKKDKAESDKPAAYVPKKDTAPKAEPKKEEPKKK
;
A
#
# COMPACT_ATOMS: atom_id res chain seq x y z
N ILE A 1 -8.43 12.55 6.89
CA ILE A 1 -9.19 11.89 5.79
C ILE A 1 -8.75 12.52 4.49
N ALA A 2 -8.27 11.72 3.55
CA ALA A 2 -7.82 12.15 2.23
C ALA A 2 -8.24 11.11 1.20
N ASP A 3 -8.39 11.53 -0.06
CA ASP A 3 -8.65 10.63 -1.19
C ASP A 3 -7.33 10.02 -1.66
N SER A 4 -7.35 8.70 -1.90
CA SER A 4 -6.23 7.89 -2.36
C SER A 4 -5.53 8.37 -3.63
N ARG A 5 -6.23 9.12 -4.49
CA ARG A 5 -5.70 9.62 -5.77
C ARG A 5 -4.78 10.82 -5.59
N PHE A 6 -4.86 11.51 -4.44
CA PHE A 6 -4.05 12.68 -4.15
C PHE A 6 -2.73 12.28 -3.47
N PRO A 7 -1.68 13.12 -3.59
CA PRO A 7 -0.42 12.87 -2.91
C PRO A 7 -0.61 12.82 -1.39
N ARG A 8 0.23 12.01 -0.71
CA ARG A 8 0.16 11.73 0.73
C ARG A 8 0.05 12.99 1.60
N ASP A 9 0.88 13.98 1.31
CA ASP A 9 0.97 15.24 2.08
C ASP A 9 0.24 16.40 1.39
N GLY A 10 -0.69 16.09 0.48
CA GLY A 10 -1.45 17.09 -0.28
C GLY A 10 -2.76 17.53 0.38
N ARG A 11 -3.72 17.88 -0.48
CA ARG A 11 -5.08 18.26 -0.09
C ARG A 11 -5.76 17.11 0.65
N PHE A 12 -6.13 17.36 1.91
CA PHE A 12 -6.99 16.47 2.69
C PHE A 12 -8.39 17.08 2.85
N ILE A 13 -9.37 16.22 3.11
CA ILE A 13 -10.77 16.62 3.33
C ILE A 13 -10.92 17.14 4.76
N GLU A 14 -10.45 16.37 5.74
CA GLU A 14 -10.60 16.67 7.17
C GLU A 14 -9.43 16.14 7.99
N LYS A 15 -8.98 16.90 9.00
CA LYS A 15 -8.00 16.46 10.01
C LYS A 15 -8.75 15.93 11.22
N VAL A 16 -8.60 14.63 11.51
CA VAL A 16 -9.36 13.91 12.56
C VAL A 16 -8.51 13.55 13.79
N GLY A 17 -7.29 14.09 13.88
CA GLY A 17 -6.37 13.79 14.97
C GLY A 17 -4.90 13.92 14.60
N PHE A 18 -4.03 13.41 15.48
CA PHE A 18 -2.59 13.30 15.25
C PHE A 18 -2.01 12.07 15.97
N PHE A 19 -0.85 11.62 15.48
CA PHE A 19 -0.09 10.52 16.05
C PHE A 19 1.39 10.90 16.12
N ASN A 20 1.96 10.93 17.32
CA ASN A 20 3.38 11.17 17.54
C ASN A 20 4.09 9.84 17.88
N PRO A 21 4.89 9.25 16.97
CA PRO A 21 5.55 7.97 17.23
C PRO A 21 6.70 8.05 18.24
N LEU A 22 7.26 9.24 18.47
CA LEU A 22 8.44 9.46 19.31
C LEU A 22 8.12 9.41 20.80
N LEU A 23 6.86 9.65 21.18
CA LEU A 23 6.44 9.60 22.58
C LEU A 23 6.20 8.14 23.03
N PRO A 24 6.54 7.80 24.29
CA PRO A 24 6.21 6.49 24.87
C PRO A 24 4.72 6.16 24.79
N LYS A 25 4.37 4.87 24.71
CA LYS A 25 2.97 4.41 24.64
C LYS A 25 2.13 4.81 25.85
N THR A 26 2.78 5.02 26.99
CA THR A 26 2.15 5.41 28.25
C THR A 26 1.63 6.85 28.26
N LYS A 27 2.13 7.70 27.36
CA LYS A 27 1.72 9.12 27.29
C LYS A 27 0.45 9.26 26.45
N LYS A 28 -0.59 9.86 27.03
CA LYS A 28 -1.86 10.15 26.35
C LYS A 28 -1.70 11.10 25.16
N GLU A 29 -0.74 12.03 25.25
CA GLU A 29 -0.39 12.97 24.16
C GLU A 29 0.17 12.29 22.91
N ARG A 30 0.52 11.00 22.99
CA ARG A 30 1.00 10.23 21.83
C ARG A 30 -0.04 10.21 20.71
N VAL A 31 -1.32 10.14 21.07
CA VAL A 31 -2.42 9.94 20.14
C VAL A 31 -3.60 10.81 20.56
N ASN A 32 -4.05 11.69 19.66
CA ASN A 32 -5.30 12.41 19.82
C ASN A 32 -6.19 12.08 18.63
N LEU A 33 -7.42 11.67 18.90
CA LEU A 33 -8.39 11.20 17.90
C LEU A 33 -9.73 11.83 18.18
N GLU A 34 -10.33 12.40 17.13
CA GLU A 34 -11.70 12.88 17.16
C GLU A 34 -12.65 11.73 16.83
N ILE A 35 -13.08 11.00 17.87
CA ILE A 35 -13.76 9.70 17.73
C ILE A 35 -15.07 9.83 16.93
N ASP A 36 -15.85 10.89 17.16
CA ASP A 36 -17.16 11.06 16.53
C ASP A 36 -17.05 11.28 15.02
N ARG A 37 -16.06 12.07 14.60
CA ARG A 37 -15.77 12.28 13.17
C ARG A 37 -15.22 11.03 12.52
N ILE A 38 -14.38 10.27 13.21
CA ILE A 38 -13.86 9.00 12.69
C ILE A 38 -15.00 8.00 12.46
N LYS A 39 -15.91 7.85 13.42
CA LYS A 39 -17.10 6.99 13.29
C LYS A 39 -17.98 7.41 12.12
N TYR A 40 -18.21 8.72 11.95
CA TYR A 40 -18.95 9.26 10.81
C TYR A 40 -18.32 8.85 9.47
N TRP A 41 -17.01 9.05 9.32
CA TRP A 41 -16.32 8.71 8.06
C TRP A 41 -16.27 7.20 7.80
N ILE A 42 -16.12 6.38 8.83
CA ILE A 42 -16.20 4.91 8.71
C ILE A 42 -17.59 4.49 8.25
N SER A 43 -18.65 5.08 8.80
CA SER A 43 -20.04 4.84 8.37
C SER A 43 -20.26 5.24 6.90
N LYS A 44 -19.56 6.28 6.42
CA LYS A 44 -19.55 6.69 5.00
C LYS A 44 -18.66 5.81 4.10
N GLY A 45 -18.02 4.77 4.63
CA GLY A 45 -17.20 3.83 3.86
C GLY A 45 -15.72 4.19 3.78
N ALA A 46 -15.22 5.08 4.62
CA ALA A 46 -13.78 5.36 4.70
C ALA A 46 -13.01 4.11 5.16
N LYS A 47 -11.99 3.71 4.40
CA LYS A 47 -11.13 2.57 4.72
C LYS A 47 -9.85 3.03 5.42
N PRO A 48 -9.63 2.71 6.71
CA PRO A 48 -8.39 3.03 7.39
C PRO A 48 -7.22 2.18 6.87
N THR A 49 -6.01 2.73 6.91
CA THR A 49 -4.79 1.97 6.60
C THR A 49 -4.38 1.08 7.75
N LEU A 50 -3.57 0.04 7.49
CA LEU A 50 -3.16 -0.95 8.51
C LEU A 50 -2.61 -0.32 9.80
N ARG A 51 -1.83 0.76 9.69
CA ARG A 51 -1.29 1.47 10.85
C ARG A 51 -2.39 2.18 11.65
N VAL A 52 -3.31 2.84 10.95
CA VAL A 52 -4.43 3.56 11.57
C VAL A 52 -5.40 2.56 12.21
N SER A 53 -5.71 1.43 11.56
CA SER A 53 -6.55 0.38 12.13
C SER A 53 -5.99 -0.17 13.45
N ARG A 54 -4.67 -0.27 13.61
CA ARG A 54 -4.05 -0.65 14.90
C ARG A 54 -4.26 0.40 15.97
N ILE A 55 -4.08 1.67 15.63
CA ILE A 55 -4.29 2.79 16.57
C ILE A 55 -5.77 2.86 16.98
N LEU A 56 -6.69 2.70 16.03
CA LEU A 56 -8.13 2.66 16.30
C LEU A 56 -8.54 1.41 17.08
N GLY A 57 -7.86 0.28 16.86
CA GLY A 57 -8.05 -0.95 17.63
C GLY A 57 -7.54 -0.86 19.07
N GLU A 58 -6.43 -0.14 19.31
CA GLU A 58 -5.97 0.20 20.67
C GLU A 58 -6.97 1.12 21.39
N ALA A 59 -7.74 1.92 20.64
CA ALA A 59 -8.80 2.80 21.16
C ALA A 59 -10.20 2.17 21.14
N GLU A 60 -10.33 0.88 20.78
CA GLU A 60 -11.59 0.13 20.70
C GLU A 60 -12.68 0.73 19.76
N VAL A 61 -12.29 1.64 18.84
CA VAL A 61 -13.21 2.27 17.87
C VAL A 61 -13.39 1.41 16.61
N PHE A 62 -12.40 0.58 16.28
CA PHE A 62 -12.38 -0.25 15.08
C PHE A 62 -11.80 -1.64 15.42
N PRO A 63 -12.24 -2.74 14.78
CA PRO A 63 -11.66 -4.06 15.04
C PRO A 63 -10.15 -4.05 14.83
N MET A 64 -9.41 -4.57 15.82
CA MET A 64 -7.96 -4.73 15.72
C MET A 64 -7.64 -5.62 14.52
N PRO A 65 -6.79 -5.16 13.56
CA PRO A 65 -6.47 -5.96 12.39
C PRO A 65 -5.72 -7.24 12.80
N PRO A 66 -5.96 -8.37 12.09
CA PRO A 66 -5.28 -9.63 12.40
C PRO A 66 -3.77 -9.44 12.32
N LYS A 67 -3.05 -10.01 13.29
CA LYS A 67 -1.58 -10.05 13.26
C LYS A 67 -1.17 -10.93 12.07
N GLY A 68 -0.39 -10.38 11.15
CA GLY A 68 0.10 -11.14 10.01
C GLY A 68 0.95 -12.32 10.47
N ASN A 69 0.46 -13.54 10.23
CA ASN A 69 1.23 -14.76 10.42
C ASN A 69 1.98 -15.06 9.11
N ASN A 70 3.31 -14.88 9.11
CA ASN A 70 4.11 -15.28 7.95
C ASN A 70 4.77 -16.64 8.24
N PRO A 71 4.26 -17.74 7.67
CA PRO A 71 4.78 -19.09 7.94
C PRO A 71 6.25 -19.25 7.52
N LEU A 72 6.71 -18.47 6.53
CA LEU A 72 8.10 -18.48 6.05
C LEU A 72 9.07 -17.72 6.99
N LYS A 73 8.59 -17.13 8.09
CA LYS A 73 9.43 -16.40 9.05
C LYS A 73 10.16 -17.33 10.02
N ALA A 74 9.62 -18.53 10.26
CA ALA A 74 10.26 -19.56 11.09
C ALA A 74 11.35 -20.32 10.33
N ILE A 75 11.32 -20.31 9.00
CA ILE A 75 12.32 -21.01 8.17
C ILE A 75 13.60 -20.15 8.09
N PRO A 76 14.78 -20.70 8.43
CA PRO A 76 16.05 -20.01 8.26
C PRO A 76 16.24 -19.56 6.81
N LYS A 77 16.86 -18.38 6.60
CA LYS A 77 17.10 -17.83 5.25
C LYS A 77 17.87 -18.78 4.32
N LYS A 78 18.68 -19.70 4.88
CA LYS A 78 19.48 -20.67 4.15
C LYS A 78 18.60 -21.74 3.49
N ASP A 79 17.55 -22.18 4.19
CA ASP A 79 16.60 -23.17 3.69
C ASP A 79 15.57 -22.52 2.75
N ARG A 80 15.15 -21.27 3.03
CA ARG A 80 14.29 -20.48 2.14
C ARG A 80 14.84 -20.28 0.72
N LYS A 81 16.17 -20.31 0.56
CA LYS A 81 16.84 -20.12 -0.74
C LYS A 81 17.07 -21.45 -1.48
N LYS A 82 17.02 -22.58 -0.76
CA LYS A 82 17.16 -23.93 -1.33
C LYS A 82 15.89 -24.32 -2.08
N ASP A 83 14.72 -24.11 -1.48
CA ASP A 83 13.43 -24.44 -2.10
C ASP A 83 13.09 -23.55 -3.32
N LYS A 84 13.54 -22.29 -3.30
CA LYS A 84 13.43 -21.38 -4.46
C LYS A 84 14.41 -21.69 -5.59
N ALA A 85 15.52 -22.36 -5.30
CA ALA A 85 16.50 -22.76 -6.32
C ALA A 85 16.12 -24.10 -6.98
N GLU A 86 15.27 -24.90 -6.33
CA GLU A 86 14.80 -26.19 -6.83
C GLU A 86 13.50 -26.10 -7.66
N SER A 87 12.75 -25.00 -7.51
CA SER A 87 11.51 -24.72 -8.28
C SER A 87 11.72 -23.86 -9.53
N ASP A 88 12.94 -23.40 -9.80
CA ASP A 88 13.28 -22.48 -10.90
C ASP A 88 14.42 -23.05 -11.77
N LYS A 89 14.21 -24.23 -12.37
CA LYS A 89 14.90 -24.72 -13.58
C LYS A 89 13.92 -25.53 -14.46
N PRO A 90 14.03 -25.44 -15.80
CA PRO A 90 12.92 -25.05 -16.66
C PRO A 90 12.33 -26.21 -17.49
N ALA A 91 11.00 -26.26 -17.63
CA ALA A 91 10.35 -27.08 -18.66
C ALA A 91 10.04 -26.21 -19.89
N ALA A 92 10.92 -26.35 -20.89
CA ALA A 92 10.68 -26.25 -22.32
C ALA A 92 9.99 -24.99 -22.91
N TYR A 93 10.85 -24.10 -23.38
CA TYR A 93 10.65 -23.22 -24.53
C TYR A 93 10.41 -24.04 -25.82
N VAL A 94 9.30 -23.78 -26.52
CA VAL A 94 9.18 -24.01 -27.97
C VAL A 94 8.91 -22.65 -28.64
N PRO A 95 9.80 -22.18 -29.53
CA PRO A 95 9.64 -20.92 -30.25
C PRO A 95 9.04 -21.11 -31.64
N LYS A 96 8.12 -20.22 -32.01
CA LYS A 96 7.96 -19.70 -33.38
C LYS A 96 7.55 -18.22 -33.21
N LYS A 97 8.42 -17.28 -33.62
CA LYS A 97 8.39 -16.60 -34.93
C LYS A 97 7.04 -15.95 -35.19
N ASP A 98 6.88 -14.73 -35.68
CA ASP A 98 7.71 -13.62 -36.16
C ASP A 98 6.63 -12.62 -36.58
N THR A 99 6.80 -11.33 -36.32
CA THR A 99 6.58 -10.22 -37.28
C THR A 99 6.52 -8.90 -36.54
N ALA A 100 7.65 -8.21 -36.63
CA ALA A 100 7.92 -6.79 -36.45
C ALA A 100 7.00 -5.89 -37.31
N PRO A 101 7.23 -4.56 -37.44
CA PRO A 101 7.94 -3.62 -36.56
C PRO A 101 7.14 -2.32 -36.34
N LYS A 102 7.55 -1.59 -35.30
CA LYS A 102 7.36 -0.16 -35.15
C LYS A 102 8.14 0.59 -36.25
N ALA A 103 7.44 1.21 -37.18
CA ALA A 103 7.98 2.16 -38.15
C ALA A 103 6.96 3.30 -38.37
N GLU A 104 7.19 4.45 -37.74
CA GLU A 104 6.62 5.73 -38.17
C GLU A 104 7.79 6.69 -38.46
N PRO A 105 8.16 6.87 -39.74
CA PRO A 105 8.97 7.99 -40.18
C PRO A 105 8.09 9.20 -40.55
N LYS A 106 8.62 10.39 -40.25
CA LYS A 106 8.31 11.73 -40.76
C LYS A 106 7.50 11.82 -42.07
N LYS A 107 6.50 12.72 -42.04
CA LYS A 107 6.02 13.60 -43.13
C LYS A 107 5.41 14.82 -42.40
N GLU A 108 6.03 15.99 -42.27
CA GLU A 108 6.39 17.00 -43.28
C GLU A 108 5.33 17.18 -44.37
N GLU A 109 4.34 18.04 -44.08
CA GLU A 109 3.56 18.77 -45.09
C GLU A 109 3.73 20.29 -44.86
N PRO A 110 3.63 21.09 -45.93
CA PRO A 110 4.41 22.32 -46.12
C PRO A 110 3.78 23.59 -45.55
N LYS A 111 4.63 24.62 -45.51
CA LYS A 111 4.34 26.03 -45.21
C LYS A 111 3.00 26.55 -45.75
N LYS A 112 2.24 27.23 -44.89
CA LYS A 112 1.49 28.46 -45.19
C LYS A 112 1.37 29.31 -43.91
N LYS A 113 2.35 30.18 -43.66
CA LYS A 113 2.26 31.65 -43.58
C LYS A 113 3.59 32.20 -43.06
#